data_AF-A0A920UTF5-F1
#
_entry.id   AF-A0A920UTF5-F1
#
_cell.length_a   1.000
_cell.length_b   1.000
_cell.length_c   1.000
_cell.angle_alpha   90.00
_cell.angle_beta   90.00
_cell.angle_gamma   90.00
#
_symmetry.space_group_name_H-M   'P 1'
#
loop_
_entity.id
_entity.type
_entity.pdbx_description
1 polymer ?
#
loop_
_entity_poly.entity_id
_entity_poly.type
_entity_poly.pdbx_seq_one_letter_code
_entity_poly.pdbx_strand_id
1 'polypeptide(L)'
;MAGIMGGMNSGIDGQTTSIMLEAAYFRPGTIARKAREYGIQSEASFRFERKIDPAHQRTAIERATQLISTFVGGNPGPVFQEVSEPHMTTPIPITLRRSRLIKVLGHTIPDKRVKLILESLGMRVRILKSGWKVRPPSWRTDIEEEHDLVEEVVRVYGYDNVPTRAPKSVVAYTPDREASLTTDRLTDFLIDNDYQEIMTYSFVDPLIQKLVDPDSQGITLENPIASNMSVMRTSLWPGLLQALAVNYRRQWRRIRLFEAGNVFHGNINNRSEIKRIAGAVTGGASRRGWDSHVRAIDFYDVKGDVEGIFRLAAKAVKTEFKPALHPALHPGQSARITHGGPKSSAGSDSCTQRL
;
A
#
# COMPACT_ATOMS: atom_id res chain seq x y z
N MET A 1 20.10 -4.71 26.38
CA MET A 1 19.20 -3.80 25.64
C MET A 1 17.90 -3.66 26.41
N ALA A 2 17.69 -2.53 27.09
CA ALA A 2 16.54 -2.32 27.98
C ALA A 2 15.21 -2.59 27.27
N GLY A 3 14.35 -3.40 27.89
CA GLY A 3 13.05 -3.78 27.33
C GLY A 3 13.08 -4.61 26.05
N ILE A 4 14.24 -5.14 25.63
CA ILE A 4 14.39 -5.93 24.39
C ILE A 4 15.09 -7.26 24.69
N MET A 5 16.32 -7.24 25.19
CA MET A 5 17.11 -8.45 25.40
C MET A 5 18.18 -8.23 26.47
N GLY A 6 18.36 -9.23 27.34
CA GLY A 6 19.43 -9.29 28.33
C GLY A 6 20.80 -9.52 27.68
N GLY A 7 21.87 -9.09 28.35
CA GLY A 7 23.24 -9.40 27.93
C GLY A 7 23.64 -10.82 28.36
N MET A 8 24.53 -11.45 27.59
CA MET A 8 25.04 -12.79 27.89
C MET A 8 25.76 -12.83 29.25
N ASN A 9 26.62 -11.85 29.53
CA ASN A 9 27.41 -11.80 30.78
C ASN A 9 26.60 -11.43 32.02
N SER A 10 25.39 -10.90 31.86
CA SER A 10 24.50 -10.49 32.95
C SER A 10 23.31 -11.44 33.12
N GLY A 11 23.33 -12.58 32.44
CA GLY A 11 22.30 -13.61 32.52
C GLY A 11 22.49 -14.51 33.73
N ILE A 12 21.46 -15.30 34.04
CA ILE A 12 21.52 -16.36 35.05
C ILE A 12 22.18 -17.59 34.42
N ASP A 13 23.10 -18.21 35.14
CA ASP A 13 23.77 -19.46 34.76
C ASP A 13 23.72 -20.50 35.90
N GLY A 14 24.39 -21.63 35.70
CA GLY A 14 24.41 -22.73 36.68
C GLY A 14 25.16 -22.44 37.98
N GLN A 15 25.89 -21.31 38.08
CA GLN A 15 26.63 -20.91 39.28
C GLN A 15 25.94 -19.76 40.02
N THR A 16 24.80 -19.28 39.51
CA THR A 16 24.12 -18.10 40.06
C THR A 16 23.44 -18.40 41.40
N THR A 17 23.86 -17.71 42.46
CA THR A 17 23.28 -17.85 43.81
C THR A 17 22.41 -16.67 44.23
N SER A 18 22.56 -15.53 43.57
CA SER A 18 21.87 -14.28 43.89
C SER A 18 21.38 -13.62 42.60
N ILE A 19 20.14 -13.14 42.60
CA ILE A 19 19.52 -12.51 41.44
C ILE A 19 18.94 -11.14 41.81
N MET A 20 18.85 -10.26 40.81
CA MET A 20 18.15 -8.98 40.90
C MET A 20 17.00 -9.00 39.89
N LEU A 21 15.78 -8.73 40.36
CA LEU A 21 14.60 -8.69 39.50
C LEU A 21 14.39 -7.28 38.95
N GLU A 22 14.11 -7.19 37.66
CA GLU A 22 13.73 -5.94 36.98
C GLU A 22 12.25 -6.00 36.59
N ALA A 23 11.48 -5.01 37.02
CA ALA A 23 10.13 -4.74 36.52
C ALA A 23 10.02 -3.26 36.17
N ALA A 24 10.12 -2.95 34.89
CA ALA A 24 10.21 -1.57 34.40
C ALA A 24 9.06 -1.23 33.43
N TYR A 25 8.86 0.07 33.23
CA TYR A 25 8.08 0.62 32.13
C TYR A 25 9.02 1.34 31.18
N PHE A 26 8.96 0.97 29.90
CA PHE A 26 9.71 1.65 28.85
C PHE A 26 8.76 2.35 27.89
N ARG A 27 9.14 3.55 27.45
CA ARG A 27 8.34 4.29 26.46
C ARG A 27 8.27 3.49 25.15
N PRO A 28 7.07 3.14 24.65
CA PRO A 28 6.89 2.25 23.51
C PRO A 28 7.67 2.64 22.25
N GLY A 29 7.64 3.95 21.90
CA GLY A 29 8.33 4.46 20.71
C GLY A 29 9.86 4.28 20.75
N THR A 30 10.47 4.29 21.93
CA THR A 30 11.91 4.04 22.08
C THR A 30 12.24 2.58 21.78
N ILE A 31 11.43 1.65 22.28
CA ILE A 31 11.61 0.20 22.08
C ILE A 31 11.38 -0.18 20.62
N ALA A 32 10.28 0.29 20.01
CA ALA A 32 9.93 -0.02 18.62
C ALA A 32 11.01 0.40 17.61
N ARG A 33 11.73 1.49 17.88
CA ARG A 33 12.85 1.94 17.04
C ARG A 33 14.07 1.04 17.21
N LYS A 34 14.45 0.74 18.47
CA LYS A 34 15.66 -0.04 18.76
C LYS A 34 15.53 -1.51 18.38
N ALA A 35 14.36 -2.13 18.57
CA ALA A 35 14.11 -3.51 18.15
C ALA A 35 14.30 -3.68 16.63
N ARG A 36 13.74 -2.75 15.83
CA ARG A 36 13.90 -2.74 14.38
C ARG A 36 15.34 -2.45 13.92
N GLU A 37 16.00 -1.49 14.56
CA GLU A 37 17.40 -1.13 14.26
C GLU A 37 18.35 -2.34 14.38
N TYR A 38 18.15 -3.19 15.38
CA TYR A 38 18.96 -4.40 15.59
C TYR A 38 18.37 -5.68 14.99
N GLY A 39 17.17 -5.63 14.38
CA GLY A 39 16.51 -6.82 13.83
C GLY A 39 16.10 -7.87 14.88
N ILE A 40 15.84 -7.45 16.12
CA ILE A 40 15.51 -8.35 17.23
C ILE A 40 14.05 -8.17 17.63
N GLN A 41 13.27 -9.25 17.53
CA GLN A 41 11.88 -9.30 17.99
C GLN A 41 11.76 -10.33 19.12
N SER A 42 11.73 -9.87 20.37
CA SER A 42 11.53 -10.69 21.56
C SER A 42 10.13 -10.51 22.14
N GLU A 43 9.71 -11.41 23.02
CA GLU A 43 8.47 -11.29 23.79
C GLU A 43 8.41 -9.98 24.61
N ALA A 44 9.56 -9.51 25.11
CA ALA A 44 9.67 -8.24 25.82
C ALA A 44 9.48 -7.06 24.86
N SER A 45 10.24 -7.01 23.75
CA SER A 45 10.14 -5.90 22.80
C SER A 45 8.74 -5.79 22.20
N PHE A 46 8.11 -6.93 21.89
CA PHE A 46 6.75 -7.02 21.37
C PHE A 46 5.70 -6.44 22.33
N ARG A 47 5.84 -6.66 23.64
CA ARG A 47 4.92 -6.12 24.65
C ARG A 47 5.18 -4.64 24.91
N PHE A 48 6.43 -4.26 25.10
CA PHE A 48 6.79 -2.86 25.38
C PHE A 48 6.47 -1.93 24.21
N GLU A 49 6.65 -2.36 22.95
CA GLU A 49 6.27 -1.55 21.77
C GLU A 49 4.76 -1.35 21.64
N ARG A 50 3.94 -2.28 22.17
CA ARG A 50 2.47 -2.24 22.16
C ARG A 50 1.85 -1.60 23.39
N LYS A 51 2.66 -0.90 24.20
CA LYS A 51 2.26 -0.25 25.44
C LYS A 51 1.83 -1.26 26.52
N ILE A 52 2.63 -1.40 27.57
CA ILE A 52 2.22 -2.12 28.79
C ILE A 52 1.60 -1.15 29.79
N ASP A 53 0.83 -1.65 30.76
CA ASP A 53 0.27 -0.82 31.83
C ASP A 53 1.39 -0.16 32.67
N PRO A 54 1.50 1.18 32.68
CA PRO A 54 2.52 1.92 33.42
C PRO A 54 2.32 1.88 34.96
N ALA A 55 1.22 1.30 35.45
CA ALA A 55 0.96 1.17 36.89
C ALA A 55 1.17 -0.27 37.42
N HIS A 56 1.49 -1.24 36.57
CA HIS A 56 1.47 -2.66 36.95
C HIS A 56 2.81 -3.21 37.49
N GLN A 57 3.91 -2.46 37.39
CA GLN A 57 5.27 -2.92 37.66
C GLN A 57 5.43 -3.43 39.10
N ARG A 58 4.85 -2.71 40.08
CA ARG A 58 4.90 -3.12 41.49
C ARG A 58 4.16 -4.45 41.71
N THR A 59 2.97 -4.63 41.15
CA THR A 59 2.25 -5.91 41.26
C THR A 59 3.02 -7.05 40.59
N ALA A 60 3.62 -6.79 39.43
CA ALA A 60 4.39 -7.78 38.69
C ALA A 60 5.65 -8.25 39.47
N ILE A 61 6.42 -7.32 40.05
CA ILE A 61 7.64 -7.70 40.79
C ILE A 61 7.30 -8.47 42.06
N GLU A 62 6.29 -8.05 42.81
CA GLU A 62 5.85 -8.77 44.02
C GLU A 62 5.37 -10.18 43.68
N ARG A 63 4.63 -10.34 42.57
CA ARG A 63 4.20 -11.66 42.10
C ARG A 63 5.37 -12.54 41.67
N ALA A 64 6.34 -11.99 40.95
CA ALA A 64 7.55 -12.72 40.55
C ALA A 64 8.37 -13.16 41.77
N THR A 65 8.59 -12.26 42.72
CA THR A 65 9.27 -12.53 43.99
C THR A 65 8.58 -13.65 44.77
N GLN A 66 7.24 -13.62 44.87
CA GLN A 66 6.47 -14.67 45.53
C GLN A 66 6.68 -16.03 44.86
N LEU A 67 6.60 -16.10 43.52
CA LEU A 67 6.77 -17.33 42.77
C LEU A 67 8.18 -17.91 42.94
N ILE A 68 9.21 -17.07 42.81
CA ILE A 68 10.61 -17.49 43.00
C ILE A 68 10.83 -18.01 44.41
N SER A 69 10.38 -17.27 45.42
CA SER A 69 10.51 -17.69 46.83
C SER A 69 9.80 -19.02 47.10
N THR A 70 8.67 -19.27 46.42
CA THR A 70 7.90 -20.52 46.58
C THR A 70 8.60 -21.73 45.95
N PHE A 71 9.18 -21.57 44.75
CA PHE A 71 9.70 -22.70 43.97
C PHE A 71 11.21 -22.90 44.10
N VAL A 72 11.98 -21.83 44.26
CA VAL A 72 13.45 -21.83 44.31
C VAL A 72 13.95 -21.56 45.74
N GLY A 73 13.13 -20.91 46.56
CA GLY A 73 13.53 -20.43 47.89
C GLY A 73 14.23 -19.07 47.82
N GLY A 74 15.00 -18.76 48.87
CA GLY A 74 15.71 -17.48 49.01
C GLY A 74 14.99 -16.46 49.90
N ASN A 75 15.72 -15.43 50.29
CA ASN A 75 15.23 -14.36 51.17
C ASN A 75 15.12 -13.05 50.35
N PRO A 76 13.91 -12.59 49.99
CA PRO A 76 13.75 -11.40 49.19
C PRO A 76 14.14 -10.14 49.99
N GLY A 77 14.92 -9.26 49.35
CA GLY A 77 15.18 -7.91 49.84
C GLY A 77 14.01 -6.95 49.59
N PRO A 78 14.12 -5.69 50.05
CA PRO A 78 13.10 -4.68 49.80
C PRO A 78 13.00 -4.33 48.30
N VAL A 79 11.80 -3.99 47.84
CA VAL A 79 11.59 -3.46 46.48
C VAL A 79 12.05 -2.00 46.44
N PHE A 80 13.07 -1.73 45.62
CA PHE A 80 13.49 -0.37 45.27
C PHE A 80 12.66 0.12 44.08
N GLN A 81 12.03 1.28 44.23
CA GLN A 81 11.18 1.86 43.19
C GLN A 81 11.59 3.33 42.97
N GLU A 82 11.91 3.64 41.72
CA GLU A 82 12.18 5.00 41.26
C GLU A 82 11.22 5.32 40.11
N VAL A 83 10.49 6.44 40.21
CA VAL A 83 9.50 6.87 39.22
C VAL A 83 9.79 8.28 38.77
N SER A 84 9.91 8.47 37.46
CA SER A 84 10.04 9.80 36.89
C SER A 84 8.66 10.39 36.61
N GLU A 85 8.05 11.01 37.62
CA GLU A 85 6.71 11.60 37.55
C GLU A 85 6.45 12.49 36.30
N PRO A 86 7.39 13.36 35.87
CA PRO A 86 7.17 14.20 34.68
C PRO A 86 7.03 13.41 33.37
N HIS A 87 7.54 12.18 33.33
CA HIS A 87 7.53 11.32 32.15
C HIS A 87 6.42 10.27 32.19
N MET A 88 5.64 10.22 33.28
CA MET A 88 4.51 9.32 33.41
C MET A 88 3.26 9.91 32.76
N THR A 89 2.58 9.10 31.94
CA THR A 89 1.29 9.48 31.35
C THR A 89 0.17 9.06 32.28
N THR A 90 -0.59 10.03 32.79
CA THR A 90 -1.81 9.73 33.55
C THR A 90 -3.02 9.77 32.63
N PRO A 91 -3.93 8.77 32.69
CA PRO A 91 -5.14 8.77 31.88
C PRO A 91 -5.99 10.01 32.18
N ILE A 92 -6.20 10.84 31.16
CA ILE A 92 -6.98 12.08 31.24
C ILE A 92 -8.47 11.72 31.12
N PRO A 93 -9.36 12.30 31.95
CA PRO A 93 -10.80 12.13 31.78
C PRO A 93 -11.31 12.70 30.44
N ILE A 94 -11.89 11.86 29.60
CA ILE A 94 -12.45 12.19 28.29
C ILE A 94 -13.96 12.43 28.43
N THR A 95 -14.49 13.40 27.68
CA THR A 95 -15.93 13.67 27.64
C THR A 95 -16.54 12.98 26.43
N LEU A 96 -17.43 12.02 26.65
CA LEU A 96 -18.25 11.40 25.60
C LEU A 96 -19.61 12.10 25.52
N ARG A 97 -19.88 12.80 24.41
CA ARG A 97 -21.15 13.50 24.18
C ARG A 97 -22.17 12.55 23.57
N ARG A 98 -23.40 12.57 24.09
CA ARG A 98 -24.51 11.77 23.54
C ARG A 98 -24.79 12.10 22.08
N SER A 99 -24.72 13.39 21.72
CA SER A 99 -24.89 13.84 20.34
C SER A 99 -23.81 13.31 19.41
N ARG A 100 -22.56 13.19 19.87
CA ARG A 100 -21.46 12.62 19.09
C ARG A 100 -21.68 11.12 18.88
N LEU A 101 -22.02 10.38 19.93
CA LEU A 101 -22.30 8.95 19.86
C LEU A 101 -23.41 8.66 18.83
N ILE A 102 -24.54 9.37 18.92
CA ILE A 102 -25.67 9.21 17.98
C ILE A 102 -25.26 9.61 16.56
N LYS A 103 -24.51 10.70 16.39
CA LYS A 103 -24.06 11.18 15.08
C LYS A 103 -23.16 10.18 14.38
N VAL A 104 -22.23 9.54 15.11
CA VAL A 104 -21.28 8.59 14.55
C VAL A 104 -21.95 7.23 14.29
N LEU A 105 -22.74 6.72 15.25
CA LEU A 105 -23.38 5.41 15.11
C LEU A 105 -24.64 5.45 14.22
N GLY A 106 -25.24 6.62 14.03
CA GLY A 106 -26.56 6.75 13.40
C GLY A 106 -27.70 6.08 14.20
N HIS A 107 -27.40 5.67 15.44
CA HIS A 107 -28.26 4.86 16.30
C HIS A 107 -28.15 5.32 17.76
N THR A 108 -29.26 5.24 18.48
CA THR A 108 -29.32 5.65 19.89
C THR A 108 -29.21 4.43 20.79
N ILE A 109 -28.16 4.38 21.62
CA ILE A 109 -27.98 3.36 22.65
C ILE A 109 -28.46 3.94 23.99
N PRO A 110 -29.29 3.22 24.78
CA PRO A 110 -29.78 3.71 26.07
C PRO A 110 -28.65 4.08 27.04
N ASP A 111 -28.79 5.20 27.75
CA ASP A 111 -27.73 5.75 28.59
C ASP A 111 -27.22 4.79 29.67
N LYS A 112 -28.13 4.02 30.29
CA LYS A 112 -27.80 2.99 31.27
C LYS A 112 -26.89 1.91 30.67
N ARG A 113 -27.12 1.55 29.40
CA ARG A 113 -26.33 0.55 28.69
C ARG A 113 -24.95 1.08 28.33
N VAL A 114 -24.85 2.33 27.85
CA VAL A 114 -23.56 2.99 27.59
C VAL A 114 -22.70 3.02 28.85
N LYS A 115 -23.27 3.45 29.99
CA LYS A 115 -22.58 3.46 31.28
C LYS A 115 -22.07 2.06 31.66
N LEU A 116 -22.95 1.05 31.62
CA LEU A 116 -22.61 -0.33 32.00
C LEU A 116 -21.47 -0.90 31.14
N ILE A 117 -21.50 -0.64 29.83
CA ILE A 117 -20.43 -1.05 28.91
C ILE A 117 -19.09 -0.44 29.34
N LEU A 118 -19.03 0.88 29.51
CA LEU A 118 -17.79 1.57 29.86
C LEU A 118 -17.26 1.17 31.24
N GLU A 119 -18.14 0.97 32.22
CA GLU A 119 -17.75 0.46 33.55
C GLU A 119 -17.24 -0.98 33.49
N SER A 120 -17.84 -1.85 32.67
CA SER A 120 -17.36 -3.24 32.49
C SER A 120 -15.96 -3.33 31.88
N LEU A 121 -15.54 -2.28 31.16
CA LEU A 121 -14.19 -2.13 30.60
C LEU A 121 -13.18 -1.54 31.59
N GLY A 122 -13.58 -1.36 32.86
CA GLY A 122 -12.74 -0.82 33.93
C GLY A 122 -12.65 0.71 33.94
N MET A 123 -13.48 1.42 33.18
CA MET A 123 -13.48 2.88 33.15
C MET A 123 -14.29 3.46 34.30
N ARG A 124 -13.86 4.60 34.83
CA ARG A 124 -14.66 5.36 35.82
C ARG A 124 -15.58 6.32 35.08
N VAL A 125 -16.89 6.17 35.25
CA VAL A 125 -17.89 6.93 34.50
C VAL A 125 -18.71 7.84 35.40
N ARG A 126 -18.73 9.13 35.11
CA ARG A 126 -19.65 10.11 35.71
C ARG A 126 -20.65 10.58 34.67
N ILE A 127 -21.94 10.44 34.96
CA ILE A 127 -23.01 10.92 34.08
C ILE A 127 -23.04 12.46 34.10
N LEU A 128 -23.18 13.05 32.91
CA LEU A 128 -23.41 14.48 32.70
C LEU A 128 -24.75 14.67 31.97
N LYS A 129 -25.31 15.89 31.99
CA LYS A 129 -26.53 16.22 31.24
C LYS A 129 -26.39 15.91 29.74
N SER A 130 -25.23 16.22 29.15
CA SER A 130 -24.94 16.06 27.72
C SER A 130 -24.27 14.73 27.33
N GLY A 131 -24.00 13.82 28.29
CA GLY A 131 -23.30 12.55 28.02
C GLY A 131 -22.58 12.02 29.25
N TRP A 132 -21.28 11.71 29.13
CA TRP A 132 -20.47 11.08 30.18
C TRP A 132 -19.09 11.71 30.29
N LYS A 133 -18.56 11.79 31.50
CA LYS A 133 -17.14 12.00 31.77
C LYS A 133 -16.52 10.66 32.14
N VAL A 134 -15.58 10.19 31.34
CA VAL A 134 -15.03 8.83 31.41
C VAL A 134 -13.53 8.93 31.65
N ARG A 135 -13.03 8.29 32.69
CA ARG A 135 -11.59 8.15 32.91
C ARG A 135 -11.18 6.71 32.59
N PRO A 136 -10.36 6.48 31.56
CA PRO A 136 -9.90 5.14 31.23
C PRO A 136 -8.94 4.62 32.31
N PRO A 137 -8.85 3.29 32.49
CA PRO A 137 -7.86 2.69 33.36
C PRO A 137 -6.45 2.78 32.75
N SER A 138 -5.40 2.60 33.57
CA SER A 138 -3.99 2.78 33.15
C SER A 138 -3.54 1.81 32.06
N TRP A 139 -4.10 0.59 32.01
CA TRP A 139 -3.79 -0.40 30.97
C TRP A 139 -4.41 -0.07 29.60
N ARG A 140 -5.40 0.83 29.53
CA ARG A 140 -6.03 1.27 28.27
C ARG A 140 -5.37 2.53 27.74
N THR A 141 -4.16 2.34 27.22
CA THR A 141 -3.32 3.39 26.66
C THR A 141 -3.68 3.75 25.21
N ASP A 142 -4.68 3.08 24.65
CA ASP A 142 -5.30 3.31 23.35
C ASP A 142 -6.51 4.26 23.42
N ILE A 143 -7.01 4.57 24.62
CA ILE A 143 -8.15 5.48 24.81
C ILE A 143 -7.62 6.87 25.21
N GLU A 144 -7.54 7.75 24.22
CA GLU A 144 -7.02 9.12 24.38
C GLU A 144 -8.09 10.18 24.04
N GLU A 145 -9.06 9.84 23.19
CA GLU A 145 -10.02 10.77 22.60
C GLU A 145 -11.48 10.29 22.68
N GLU A 146 -12.42 11.19 22.35
CA GLU A 146 -13.85 10.89 22.40
C GLU A 146 -14.26 9.76 21.44
N HIS A 147 -13.57 9.61 20.31
CA HIS A 147 -13.90 8.59 19.30
C HIS A 147 -13.51 7.18 19.75
N ASP A 148 -12.46 7.02 20.55
CA ASP A 148 -12.07 5.74 21.14
C ASP A 148 -13.18 5.23 22.07
N LEU A 149 -13.81 6.13 22.83
CA LEU A 149 -14.97 5.77 23.64
C LEU A 149 -16.19 5.38 22.80
N VAL A 150 -16.39 6.01 21.63
CA VAL A 150 -17.46 5.61 20.71
C VAL A 150 -17.19 4.21 20.17
N GLU A 151 -15.95 3.91 19.79
CA GLU A 151 -15.50 2.58 19.36
C GLU A 151 -15.77 1.54 20.45
N GLU A 152 -15.35 1.81 21.69
CA GLU A 152 -15.55 0.89 22.81
C GLU A 152 -17.02 0.59 23.09
N VAL A 153 -17.87 1.63 22.99
CA VAL A 153 -19.31 1.47 23.15
C VAL A 153 -19.89 0.58 22.05
N VAL A 154 -19.56 0.83 20.78
CA VAL A 154 -20.11 0.02 19.67
C VAL A 154 -19.53 -1.39 19.63
N ARG A 155 -18.25 -1.56 19.96
CA ARG A 155 -17.56 -2.86 19.99
C ARG A 155 -18.20 -3.82 20.99
N VAL A 156 -18.55 -3.34 22.18
CA VAL A 156 -19.24 -4.15 23.21
C VAL A 156 -20.76 -4.21 22.97
N TYR A 157 -21.36 -3.17 22.37
CA TYR A 157 -22.76 -3.22 21.95
C TYR A 157 -22.99 -4.24 20.83
N GLY A 158 -21.99 -4.46 19.98
CA GLY A 158 -22.04 -5.31 18.78
C GLY A 158 -22.28 -4.46 17.53
N TYR A 159 -21.38 -4.55 16.55
CA TYR A 159 -21.49 -3.81 15.28
C TYR A 159 -22.76 -4.19 14.52
N ASP A 160 -23.15 -5.46 14.55
CA ASP A 160 -24.34 -5.97 13.86
C ASP A 160 -25.66 -5.42 14.43
N ASN A 161 -25.63 -4.93 15.67
CA ASN A 161 -26.79 -4.29 16.29
C ASN A 161 -26.98 -2.84 15.83
N VAL A 162 -26.01 -2.28 15.09
CA VAL A 162 -26.12 -0.94 14.51
C VAL A 162 -26.81 -1.04 13.14
N PRO A 163 -27.98 -0.40 12.95
CA PRO A 163 -28.72 -0.50 11.70
C PRO A 163 -27.94 0.09 10.52
N THR A 164 -27.84 -0.68 9.44
CA THR A 164 -27.24 -0.21 8.18
C THR A 164 -28.11 0.89 7.56
N ARG A 165 -27.47 2.00 7.16
CA ARG A 165 -28.13 3.10 6.45
C ARG A 165 -27.30 3.52 5.25
N ALA A 166 -27.95 3.68 4.11
CA ALA A 166 -27.29 4.25 2.93
C ALA A 166 -26.88 5.71 3.21
N PRO A 167 -25.68 6.14 2.77
CA PRO A 167 -25.29 7.52 2.88
C PRO A 167 -26.24 8.40 2.05
N LYS A 168 -26.68 9.52 2.63
CA LYS A 168 -27.40 10.55 1.87
C LYS A 168 -26.36 11.41 1.16
N SER A 169 -26.36 11.38 -0.17
CA SER A 169 -25.52 12.24 -1.00
C SER A 169 -26.39 13.06 -1.93
N VAL A 170 -25.99 14.31 -2.17
CA VAL A 170 -26.54 15.11 -3.26
C VAL A 170 -25.74 14.75 -4.50
N VAL A 171 -26.38 14.07 -5.45
CA VAL A 171 -25.73 13.71 -6.71
C VAL A 171 -25.73 14.94 -7.61
N ALA A 172 -24.56 15.56 -7.77
CA ALA A 172 -24.33 16.56 -8.81
C ALA A 172 -23.84 15.83 -10.07
N TYR A 173 -24.62 15.88 -11.15
CA TYR A 173 -24.20 15.33 -12.44
C TYR A 173 -23.31 16.33 -13.17
N THR A 174 -22.09 15.93 -13.47
CA THR A 174 -21.22 16.64 -14.40
C THR A 174 -21.00 15.69 -15.58
N PRO A 175 -21.55 15.97 -16.78
CA PRO A 175 -21.33 15.13 -17.93
C PRO A 175 -19.85 15.15 -18.32
N ASP A 176 -19.33 13.99 -18.70
CA ASP A 176 -18.05 13.92 -19.38
C ASP A 176 -18.14 14.61 -20.75
N ARG A 177 -17.02 15.14 -21.22
CA ARG A 177 -16.95 15.70 -22.58
C ARG A 177 -17.07 14.56 -23.58
N GLU A 178 -18.04 14.64 -24.50
CA GLU A 178 -18.22 13.66 -25.58
C GLU A 178 -16.96 13.44 -26.44
N ALA A 179 -16.16 14.50 -26.62
CA ALA A 179 -14.89 14.43 -27.33
C ALA A 179 -13.75 13.72 -26.55
N SER A 180 -13.99 13.31 -25.29
CA SER A 180 -13.01 12.62 -24.47
C SER A 180 -13.00 11.13 -24.80
N LEU A 181 -11.83 10.62 -25.23
CA LEU A 181 -11.64 9.20 -25.46
C LEU A 181 -11.12 8.54 -24.18
N THR A 182 -11.89 7.61 -23.63
CA THR A 182 -11.52 6.87 -22.42
C THR A 182 -10.51 5.77 -22.74
N THR A 183 -9.71 5.37 -21.75
CA THR A 183 -8.83 4.19 -21.89
C THR A 183 -9.64 2.92 -22.14
N ASP A 184 -10.82 2.80 -21.55
CA ASP A 184 -11.70 1.64 -21.73
C ASP A 184 -12.10 1.50 -23.20
N ARG A 185 -12.47 2.61 -23.86
CA ARG A 185 -12.81 2.58 -25.29
C ARG A 185 -11.64 2.16 -26.18
N LEU A 186 -10.42 2.56 -25.84
CA LEU A 186 -9.19 2.12 -26.51
C LEU A 186 -8.92 0.61 -26.32
N THR A 187 -9.18 0.14 -25.10
CA THR A 187 -9.01 -1.26 -24.69
C THR A 187 -10.00 -2.15 -25.43
N ASP A 188 -11.28 -1.76 -25.45
CA ASP A 188 -12.34 -2.46 -26.20
C ASP A 188 -11.98 -2.58 -27.68
N PHE A 189 -11.48 -1.51 -28.30
CA PHE A 189 -11.08 -1.54 -29.69
C PHE A 189 -9.94 -2.54 -29.96
N LEU A 190 -8.94 -2.62 -29.07
CA LEU A 190 -7.85 -3.59 -29.24
C LEU A 190 -8.34 -5.03 -29.04
N ILE A 191 -9.27 -5.25 -28.11
CA ILE A 191 -9.93 -6.55 -27.93
C ILE A 191 -10.71 -6.94 -29.18
N ASP A 192 -11.49 -6.02 -29.76
CA ASP A 192 -12.21 -6.21 -31.02
C ASP A 192 -11.27 -6.57 -32.19
N ASN A 193 -10.02 -6.10 -32.13
CA ASN A 193 -8.95 -6.39 -33.11
C ASN A 193 -8.04 -7.57 -32.68
N ASP A 194 -8.57 -8.48 -31.86
CA ASP A 194 -7.95 -9.75 -31.46
C ASP A 194 -6.63 -9.58 -30.70
N TYR A 195 -6.50 -8.51 -29.91
CA TYR A 195 -5.44 -8.38 -28.93
C TYR A 195 -5.90 -8.86 -27.55
N GLN A 196 -4.99 -9.49 -26.83
CA GLN A 196 -5.17 -9.90 -25.45
C GLN A 196 -4.52 -8.86 -24.51
N GLU A 197 -5.28 -8.33 -23.57
CA GLU A 197 -4.73 -7.45 -22.54
C GLU A 197 -3.85 -8.25 -21.58
N ILE A 198 -2.70 -7.67 -21.21
CA ILE A 198 -1.82 -8.14 -20.15
C ILE A 198 -1.53 -7.01 -19.17
N MET A 199 -1.15 -7.36 -17.94
CA MET A 199 -0.60 -6.42 -16.96
C MET A 199 0.77 -6.93 -16.53
N THR A 200 1.80 -6.10 -16.73
CA THR A 200 3.17 -6.44 -16.35
C THR A 200 3.61 -5.62 -15.14
N TYR A 201 4.64 -6.08 -14.43
CA TYR A 201 5.18 -5.32 -13.30
C TYR A 201 5.73 -3.96 -13.78
N SER A 202 5.48 -2.91 -12.99
CA SER A 202 5.99 -1.56 -13.26
C SER A 202 7.50 -1.44 -13.05
N PHE A 203 8.10 -2.34 -12.28
CA PHE A 203 9.54 -2.48 -12.13
C PHE A 203 10.03 -3.65 -13.00
N VAL A 204 11.10 -3.40 -13.74
CA VAL A 204 11.61 -4.29 -14.78
C VAL A 204 13.10 -4.55 -14.58
N ASP A 205 13.62 -5.50 -15.35
CA ASP A 205 15.04 -5.79 -15.41
C ASP A 205 15.77 -4.63 -16.11
N PRO A 206 16.75 -3.99 -15.44
CA PRO A 206 17.51 -2.88 -16.04
C PRO A 206 18.22 -3.27 -17.33
N LEU A 207 18.60 -4.53 -17.50
CA LEU A 207 19.25 -5.01 -18.73
C LEU A 207 18.27 -5.03 -19.90
N ILE A 208 17.05 -5.54 -19.69
CA ILE A 208 16.02 -5.58 -20.74
C ILE A 208 15.57 -4.16 -21.10
N GLN A 209 15.43 -3.27 -20.10
CA GLN A 209 15.12 -1.87 -20.36
C GLN A 209 16.19 -1.19 -21.21
N LYS A 210 17.48 -1.41 -20.92
CA LYS A 210 18.59 -0.87 -21.73
C LYS A 210 18.63 -1.42 -23.17
N LEU A 211 18.19 -2.66 -23.40
CA LEU A 211 18.06 -3.19 -24.76
C LEU A 211 16.96 -2.48 -25.56
N VAL A 212 15.90 -2.05 -24.90
CA VAL A 212 14.79 -1.31 -25.53
C VAL A 212 15.15 0.16 -25.74
N ASP A 213 15.73 0.78 -24.72
CA ASP A 213 16.08 2.19 -24.72
C ASP A 213 17.44 2.36 -24.02
N PRO A 214 18.55 2.33 -24.78
CA PRO A 214 19.91 2.41 -24.24
C PRO A 214 20.17 3.68 -23.43
N ASP A 215 19.50 4.78 -23.78
CA ASP A 215 19.64 6.08 -23.14
C ASP A 215 18.68 6.25 -21.95
N SER A 216 17.85 5.24 -21.65
CA SER A 216 16.87 5.33 -20.57
C SER A 216 17.52 5.41 -19.20
N GLN A 217 17.15 6.45 -18.45
CA GLN A 217 17.44 6.56 -17.02
C GLN A 217 16.16 6.23 -16.24
N GLY A 218 15.98 4.95 -15.93
CA GLY A 218 14.88 4.48 -15.08
C GLY A 218 15.12 4.83 -13.60
N ILE A 219 14.05 5.11 -12.86
CA ILE A 219 14.12 5.34 -11.42
C ILE A 219 14.44 4.01 -10.74
N THR A 220 15.58 3.93 -10.03
CA THR A 220 16.01 2.69 -9.35
C THR A 220 15.39 2.60 -7.96
N LEU A 221 14.96 1.39 -7.57
CA LEU A 221 14.43 1.10 -6.24
C LEU A 221 15.57 0.84 -5.26
N GLU A 222 15.49 1.42 -4.06
CA GLU A 222 16.49 1.21 -3.00
C GLU A 222 16.43 -0.20 -2.41
N ASN A 223 15.21 -0.72 -2.20
CA ASN A 223 14.96 -2.04 -1.63
C ASN A 223 14.10 -2.88 -2.59
N PRO A 224 14.64 -3.32 -3.74
CA PRO A 224 13.88 -4.10 -4.71
C PRO A 224 13.62 -5.52 -4.19
N ILE A 225 12.49 -6.10 -4.61
CA ILE A 225 12.15 -7.50 -4.27
C ILE A 225 13.19 -8.47 -4.85
N ALA A 226 13.71 -8.17 -6.05
CA ALA A 226 14.74 -8.92 -6.74
C ALA A 226 15.57 -8.01 -7.65
N SER A 227 16.80 -8.41 -7.99
CA SER A 227 17.72 -7.62 -8.82
C SER A 227 17.19 -7.37 -10.24
N ASN A 228 16.45 -8.32 -10.81
CA ASN A 228 15.77 -8.20 -12.11
C ASN A 228 14.43 -7.43 -12.04
N MET A 229 14.12 -6.81 -10.90
CA MET A 229 12.91 -6.02 -10.61
C MET A 229 13.31 -4.73 -9.88
N SER A 230 14.37 -4.07 -10.37
CA SER A 230 15.07 -3.01 -9.64
C SER A 230 14.91 -1.61 -10.23
N VAL A 231 14.39 -1.46 -11.45
CA VAL A 231 14.17 -0.15 -12.07
C VAL A 231 12.74 0.03 -12.54
N MET A 232 12.18 1.22 -12.35
CA MET A 232 10.87 1.58 -12.88
C MET A 232 10.92 1.65 -14.41
N ARG A 233 9.87 1.13 -15.06
CA ARG A 233 9.78 1.03 -16.51
C ARG A 233 9.66 2.40 -17.19
N THR A 234 10.51 2.69 -18.17
CA THR A 234 10.45 3.90 -19.02
C THR A 234 9.57 3.71 -20.25
N SER A 235 9.22 2.46 -20.58
CA SER A 235 8.24 2.11 -21.61
C SER A 235 7.52 0.82 -21.19
N LEU A 236 6.42 0.48 -21.86
CA LEU A 236 5.72 -0.79 -21.64
C LEU A 236 6.37 -1.98 -22.37
N TRP A 237 7.32 -1.70 -23.27
CA TRP A 237 7.90 -2.71 -24.16
C TRP A 237 8.74 -3.78 -23.43
N PRO A 238 9.55 -3.48 -22.40
CA PRO A 238 10.26 -4.52 -21.65
C PRO A 238 9.32 -5.61 -21.11
N GLY A 239 8.19 -5.21 -20.53
CA GLY A 239 7.17 -6.14 -20.03
C GLY A 239 6.51 -6.94 -21.16
N LEU A 240 6.07 -6.26 -22.23
CA LEU A 240 5.45 -6.89 -23.39
C LEU A 240 6.38 -7.91 -24.08
N LEU A 241 7.66 -7.55 -24.29
CA LEU A 241 8.65 -8.42 -24.92
C LEU A 241 8.96 -9.65 -24.04
N GLN A 242 9.04 -9.48 -22.72
CA GLN A 242 9.18 -10.62 -21.81
C GLN A 242 7.96 -11.53 -21.86
N ALA A 243 6.75 -10.97 -21.88
CA ALA A 243 5.51 -11.74 -22.00
C ALA A 243 5.44 -12.51 -23.33
N LEU A 244 5.83 -11.88 -24.45
CA LEU A 244 5.98 -12.55 -25.74
C LEU A 244 6.97 -13.71 -25.64
N ALA A 245 8.17 -13.48 -25.09
CA ALA A 245 9.21 -14.51 -24.99
C ALA A 245 8.78 -15.71 -24.12
N VAL A 246 8.07 -15.46 -23.01
CA VAL A 246 7.50 -16.52 -22.16
C VAL A 246 6.50 -17.37 -22.94
N ASN A 247 5.56 -16.74 -23.65
CA ASN A 247 4.55 -17.46 -24.43
C ASN A 247 5.16 -18.21 -25.61
N TYR A 248 6.16 -17.61 -26.27
CA TYR A 248 6.87 -18.23 -27.37
C TYR A 248 7.61 -19.52 -26.94
N ARG A 249 8.26 -19.49 -25.76
CA ARG A 249 8.87 -20.70 -25.15
C ARG A 249 7.84 -21.78 -24.80
N ARG A 250 6.59 -21.40 -24.57
CA ARG A 250 5.44 -22.31 -24.39
C ARG A 250 4.76 -22.69 -25.70
N GLN A 251 5.47 -22.57 -26.83
CA GLN A 251 5.04 -23.00 -28.16
C GLN A 251 3.88 -22.19 -28.78
N TRP A 252 3.47 -21.08 -28.16
CA TRP A 252 2.54 -20.15 -28.79
C TRP A 252 3.27 -19.33 -29.86
N ARG A 253 2.84 -19.46 -31.13
CA ARG A 253 3.49 -18.79 -32.26
C ARG A 253 2.76 -17.54 -32.73
N ARG A 254 1.43 -17.53 -32.65
CA ARG A 254 0.61 -16.34 -32.90
C ARG A 254 0.22 -15.71 -31.58
N ILE A 255 0.77 -14.54 -31.29
CA ILE A 255 0.55 -13.84 -30.03
C ILE A 255 0.29 -12.37 -30.37
N ARG A 256 -0.78 -11.79 -29.82
CA ARG A 256 -1.14 -10.38 -29.96
C ARG A 256 -1.47 -9.85 -28.57
N LEU A 257 -0.56 -9.09 -27.97
CA LEU A 257 -0.70 -8.57 -26.60
C LEU A 257 -0.77 -7.07 -26.63
N PHE A 258 -1.49 -6.49 -25.67
CA PHE A 258 -1.40 -5.06 -25.38
C PHE A 258 -1.44 -4.80 -23.88
N GLU A 259 -0.96 -3.64 -23.48
CA GLU A 259 -1.01 -3.16 -22.10
C GLU A 259 -1.29 -1.65 -22.11
N ALA A 260 -2.14 -1.20 -21.19
CA ALA A 260 -2.30 0.21 -20.84
C ALA A 260 -1.77 0.43 -19.42
N GLY A 261 -0.81 1.33 -19.25
CA GLY A 261 -0.18 1.53 -17.95
C GLY A 261 0.76 2.72 -17.90
N ASN A 262 1.18 3.06 -16.69
CA ASN A 262 2.08 4.19 -16.47
C ASN A 262 3.53 3.81 -16.74
N VAL A 263 4.25 4.76 -17.34
CA VAL A 263 5.70 4.74 -17.50
C VAL A 263 6.30 5.91 -16.73
N PHE A 264 7.54 5.73 -16.28
CA PHE A 264 8.18 6.62 -15.32
C PHE A 264 9.48 7.15 -15.92
N HIS A 265 9.62 8.48 -15.97
CA HIS A 265 10.86 9.13 -16.42
C HIS A 265 11.37 10.13 -15.38
N GLY A 266 12.65 10.49 -15.52
CA GLY A 266 13.32 11.44 -14.64
C GLY A 266 13.91 10.75 -13.40
N ASN A 267 13.94 11.48 -12.28
CA ASN A 267 14.51 11.01 -11.02
C ASN A 267 13.53 11.22 -9.86
N ILE A 268 13.92 10.84 -8.64
CA ILE A 268 13.02 10.90 -7.49
C ILE A 268 12.51 12.32 -7.17
N ASN A 269 13.30 13.35 -7.49
CA ASN A 269 12.96 14.76 -7.24
C ASN A 269 12.18 15.40 -8.39
N ASN A 270 12.31 14.86 -9.60
CA ASN A 270 11.64 15.35 -10.81
C ASN A 270 11.15 14.16 -11.64
N ARG A 271 10.12 13.48 -11.14
CA ARG A 271 9.51 12.32 -11.79
C ARG A 271 8.35 12.74 -12.68
N SER A 272 8.28 12.19 -13.88
CA SER A 272 7.07 12.24 -14.71
C SER A 272 6.45 10.86 -14.82
N GLU A 273 5.14 10.80 -14.66
CA GLU A 273 4.34 9.59 -14.76
C GLU A 273 3.33 9.78 -15.89
N ILE A 274 3.49 9.01 -16.95
CA ILE A 274 2.71 9.18 -18.18
C ILE A 274 1.99 7.88 -18.47
N LYS A 275 0.65 7.92 -18.58
CA LYS A 275 -0.14 6.78 -19.03
C LYS A 275 0.15 6.53 -20.51
N ARG A 276 0.50 5.30 -20.87
CA ARG A 276 0.78 4.84 -22.23
C ARG A 276 -0.08 3.63 -22.55
N ILE A 277 -0.26 3.39 -23.85
CA ILE A 277 -0.76 2.12 -24.38
C ILE A 277 0.29 1.59 -25.34
N ALA A 278 0.55 0.30 -25.31
CA ALA A 278 1.49 -0.36 -26.19
C ALA A 278 0.99 -1.75 -26.56
N GLY A 279 1.32 -2.18 -27.77
CA GLY A 279 1.01 -3.52 -28.28
C GLY A 279 2.27 -4.23 -28.76
N ALA A 280 2.25 -5.56 -28.73
CA ALA A 280 3.30 -6.39 -29.28
C ALA A 280 2.69 -7.65 -29.92
N VAL A 281 3.06 -7.91 -31.17
CA VAL A 281 2.45 -8.97 -31.98
C VAL A 281 3.50 -9.83 -32.68
N THR A 282 3.20 -11.11 -32.88
CA THR A 282 4.03 -12.04 -33.66
C THR A 282 3.20 -13.18 -34.24
N GLY A 283 3.73 -13.86 -35.27
CA GLY A 283 3.12 -15.03 -35.90
C GLY A 283 2.32 -14.71 -37.16
N GLY A 284 1.20 -15.41 -37.35
CA GLY A 284 0.32 -15.22 -38.51
C GLY A 284 -0.61 -14.03 -38.35
N ALA A 285 -0.91 -13.33 -39.45
CA ALA A 285 -1.84 -12.20 -39.45
C ALA A 285 -3.25 -12.62 -38.99
N SER A 286 -3.77 -13.71 -39.57
CA SER A 286 -5.07 -14.28 -39.21
C SER A 286 -4.93 -15.54 -38.33
N ARG A 287 -5.98 -15.88 -37.59
CA ARG A 287 -6.12 -17.20 -36.97
C ARG A 287 -6.18 -18.25 -38.09
N ARG A 288 -5.61 -19.44 -37.85
CA ARG A 288 -5.68 -20.55 -38.82
C ARG A 288 -7.13 -21.01 -38.92
N GLY A 289 -7.68 -20.96 -40.13
CA GLY A 289 -9.00 -21.43 -40.52
C GLY A 289 -8.95 -22.06 -41.91
N TRP A 290 -10.02 -22.77 -42.28
CA TRP A 290 -10.13 -23.47 -43.56
C TRP A 290 -10.12 -22.52 -44.78
N ASP A 291 -10.54 -21.27 -44.58
CA ASP A 291 -10.64 -20.19 -45.54
C ASP A 291 -9.56 -19.10 -45.34
N SER A 292 -8.69 -19.27 -44.35
CA SER A 292 -7.69 -18.25 -43.99
C SER A 292 -6.45 -18.34 -44.90
N HIS A 293 -6.03 -17.19 -45.43
CA HIS A 293 -4.76 -17.09 -46.13
C HIS A 293 -3.61 -17.10 -45.12
N VAL A 294 -2.74 -18.10 -45.21
CA VAL A 294 -1.59 -18.22 -44.30
C VAL A 294 -0.51 -17.22 -44.71
N ARG A 295 -0.48 -16.08 -44.02
CA ARG A 295 0.61 -15.10 -44.13
C ARG A 295 1.12 -14.67 -42.75
N ALA A 296 2.40 -14.35 -42.66
CA ALA A 296 2.97 -13.72 -41.48
C ALA A 296 2.38 -12.31 -41.31
N ILE A 297 2.30 -11.86 -40.06
CA ILE A 297 1.98 -10.46 -39.75
C ILE A 297 3.12 -9.55 -40.21
N ASP A 298 2.77 -8.39 -40.75
CA ASP A 298 3.73 -7.38 -41.20
C ASP A 298 3.47 -6.00 -40.56
N PHE A 299 4.29 -5.02 -40.92
CA PHE A 299 4.18 -3.64 -40.43
C PHE A 299 2.82 -3.01 -40.73
N TYR A 300 2.23 -3.30 -41.89
CA TYR A 300 0.99 -2.67 -42.34
C TYR A 300 -0.23 -3.20 -41.60
N ASP A 301 -0.19 -4.43 -41.11
CA ASP A 301 -1.20 -4.98 -40.20
C ASP A 301 -1.28 -4.15 -38.91
N VAL A 302 -0.13 -3.96 -38.26
CA VAL A 302 -0.06 -3.20 -36.99
C VAL A 302 -0.33 -1.72 -37.23
N LYS A 303 0.10 -1.18 -38.39
CA LYS A 303 -0.25 0.16 -38.80
C LYS A 303 -1.77 0.33 -38.92
N GLY A 304 -2.48 -0.64 -39.47
CA GLY A 304 -3.94 -0.63 -39.57
C GLY A 304 -4.62 -0.57 -38.19
N ASP A 305 -4.11 -1.36 -37.24
CA ASP A 305 -4.59 -1.35 -35.84
C ASP A 305 -4.38 0.04 -35.19
N VAL A 306 -3.18 0.63 -35.36
CA VAL A 306 -2.85 1.96 -34.83
C VAL A 306 -3.68 3.07 -35.51
N GLU A 307 -3.86 3.03 -36.83
CA GLU A 307 -4.75 3.96 -37.54
C GLU A 307 -6.18 3.85 -37.02
N GLY A 308 -6.65 2.63 -36.70
CA GLY A 308 -7.95 2.39 -36.10
C GLY A 308 -8.12 3.04 -34.72
N ILE A 309 -7.10 2.96 -33.85
CA ILE A 309 -7.07 3.67 -32.56
C ILE A 309 -7.27 5.18 -32.77
N PHE A 310 -6.54 5.78 -33.71
CA PHE A 310 -6.65 7.21 -33.96
C PHE A 310 -7.99 7.63 -34.58
N ARG A 311 -8.67 6.73 -35.31
CA ARG A 311 -10.02 6.98 -35.82
C ARG A 311 -11.09 7.02 -34.73
N LEU A 312 -10.83 6.45 -33.55
CA LEU A 312 -11.73 6.54 -32.39
C LEU A 312 -11.72 7.95 -31.78
N ALA A 313 -10.56 8.61 -31.78
CA ALA A 313 -10.52 10.03 -31.53
C ALA A 313 -11.14 10.72 -32.76
N ALA A 314 -12.25 11.43 -32.58
CA ALA A 314 -13.04 12.03 -33.66
C ALA A 314 -12.20 12.64 -34.80
N LYS A 315 -12.80 12.78 -36.01
CA LYS A 315 -12.24 13.24 -37.32
C LYS A 315 -11.22 14.41 -37.34
N ALA A 316 -10.91 15.06 -36.22
CA ALA A 316 -10.00 16.18 -36.07
C ALA A 316 -8.51 15.79 -35.90
N VAL A 317 -8.15 14.53 -35.59
CA VAL A 317 -6.74 14.17 -35.39
C VAL A 317 -6.09 13.75 -36.71
N LYS A 318 -5.41 14.69 -37.37
CA LYS A 318 -4.54 14.37 -38.52
C LYS A 318 -3.30 13.65 -38.01
N THR A 319 -3.16 12.37 -38.36
CA THR A 319 -2.00 11.52 -38.03
C THR A 319 -1.06 11.39 -39.21
N GLU A 320 0.23 11.58 -38.97
CA GLU A 320 1.30 11.37 -39.94
C GLU A 320 2.25 10.29 -39.42
N PHE A 321 2.58 9.32 -40.29
CA PHE A 321 3.60 8.29 -40.03
C PHE A 321 4.86 8.65 -40.80
N LYS A 322 5.91 9.06 -40.11
CA LYS A 322 7.20 9.46 -40.71
C LYS A 322 8.24 8.38 -40.45
N PRO A 323 9.04 7.96 -41.45
CA PRO A 323 10.18 7.08 -41.21
C PRO A 323 11.08 7.65 -40.11
N ALA A 324 11.42 6.84 -39.11
CA ALA A 324 12.25 7.28 -38.00
C ALA A 324 13.02 6.11 -37.39
N LEU A 325 14.23 6.39 -36.91
CA LEU A 325 15.04 5.39 -36.22
C LEU A 325 14.65 5.28 -34.75
N HIS A 326 14.65 4.06 -34.24
CA HIS A 326 14.58 3.74 -32.82
C HIS A 326 15.57 2.62 -32.52
N PRO A 327 16.38 2.72 -31.44
CA PRO A 327 17.32 1.66 -31.06
C PRO A 327 16.76 0.23 -30.99
N ALA A 328 15.48 0.05 -30.65
CA ALA A 328 14.85 -1.25 -30.50
C ALA A 328 14.07 -1.74 -31.73
N LEU A 329 13.95 -0.94 -32.79
CA LEU A 329 13.15 -1.29 -33.98
C LEU A 329 14.05 -1.43 -35.21
N HIS A 330 13.56 -2.19 -36.20
CA HIS A 330 14.26 -2.37 -37.46
C HIS A 330 14.34 -1.04 -38.25
N PRO A 331 15.52 -0.60 -38.71
CA PRO A 331 15.73 0.76 -39.24
C PRO A 331 14.95 1.06 -40.53
N GLY A 332 14.62 0.04 -41.32
CA GLY A 332 13.82 0.16 -42.55
C GLY A 332 12.31 -0.09 -42.37
N GLN A 333 11.86 -0.41 -41.16
CA GLN A 333 10.47 -0.80 -40.87
C GLN A 333 9.98 -0.15 -39.56
N SER A 334 10.27 1.14 -39.39
CA SER A 334 9.92 1.88 -38.18
C SER A 334 9.37 3.26 -38.52
N ALA A 335 8.32 3.66 -37.80
CA ALA A 335 7.67 4.95 -37.99
C ALA A 335 7.51 5.71 -36.69
N ARG A 336 7.81 7.00 -36.74
CA ARG A 336 7.39 7.98 -35.76
C ARG A 336 6.02 8.50 -36.15
N ILE A 337 5.10 8.42 -35.21
CA ILE A 337 3.73 8.90 -35.39
C ILE A 337 3.64 10.28 -34.76
N THR A 338 3.17 11.25 -35.53
CA THR A 338 2.90 12.61 -35.06
C THR A 338 1.44 12.96 -35.34
N HIS A 339 0.80 13.70 -34.44
CA HIS A 339 -0.55 14.22 -34.66
C HIS A 339 -0.62 15.73 -34.45
N GLY A 340 -1.45 16.42 -35.24
CA GLY A 340 -1.68 17.86 -35.11
C GLY A 340 -2.73 18.19 -34.06
N GLY A 341 -2.40 19.05 -33.09
CA GLY A 341 -3.33 19.66 -32.14
C GLY A 341 -2.84 21.06 -31.73
N PRO A 342 -3.71 21.95 -31.18
CA PRO A 342 -3.28 23.28 -30.75
C PRO A 342 -2.17 23.17 -29.69
N LYS A 343 -1.10 23.97 -29.85
CA LYS A 343 0.03 24.02 -28.92
C LYS A 343 -0.48 24.25 -27.50
N SER A 344 -0.31 23.26 -26.61
CA SER A 344 -0.37 23.53 -25.18
C SER A 344 0.84 24.39 -24.80
N SER A 345 0.64 25.41 -23.98
CA SER A 345 1.62 26.41 -23.57
C SER A 345 2.77 25.89 -22.69
N ALA A 346 3.07 24.59 -22.74
CA ALA A 346 4.28 24.00 -22.20
C ALA A 346 5.12 23.51 -23.38
N GLY A 347 6.26 24.16 -23.62
CA GLY A 347 7.20 23.80 -24.68
C GLY A 347 7.77 22.38 -24.49
N SER A 348 8.08 21.72 -25.62
CA SER A 348 8.32 20.27 -25.82
C SER A 348 7.06 19.42 -25.65
N ASP A 349 6.61 18.54 -26.56
CA ASP A 349 7.07 18.02 -27.83
C ASP A 349 5.82 17.41 -28.52
N SER A 350 5.88 17.21 -29.84
CA SER A 350 4.99 16.27 -30.53
C SER A 350 4.85 14.97 -29.72
N CYS A 351 3.63 14.59 -29.35
CA CYS A 351 3.39 13.30 -28.70
C CYS A 351 3.91 12.19 -29.64
N THR A 352 5.08 11.66 -29.30
CA THR A 352 5.83 10.77 -30.19
C THR A 352 5.39 9.35 -29.87
N GLN A 353 4.48 8.81 -30.68
CA GLN A 353 4.20 7.37 -30.68
C GLN A 353 5.12 6.69 -31.70
N ARG A 354 5.36 5.39 -31.51
CA ARG A 354 6.33 4.63 -32.30
C ARG A 354 5.69 3.32 -32.72
N LEU A 355 5.86 2.97 -34.00
CA LEU A 355 5.41 1.73 -34.60
C LEU A 355 6.62 1.00 -35.20
#